data_AF-A0A538B4W9-F1
#
_entry.id   AF-A0A538B4W9-F1
#
_cell.length_a   1.000
_cell.length_b   1.000
_cell.length_c   1.000
_cell.angle_alpha   90.00
_cell.angle_beta   90.00
_cell.angle_gamma   90.00
#
_symmetry.space_group_name_H-M   'P 1'
#
loop_
_entity.id
_entity.type
_entity.pdbx_description
1 polymer ?
#
loop_
_entity_poly.entity_id
_entity_poly.type
_entity_poly.pdbx_seq_one_letter_code
_entity_poly.pdbx_strand_id
1 'polypeptide(L)'
;MATATRRQTAPDEPAGAVDFTIITGLSGAGRSEAAKCFEDLGYFVVDNLPPALIGKMAELATTSGSPARVAIVADVRGGVFFTELSKGLEGLKALHIPYRILFLEASDDDLVKRYEATRRRHPLAPDDRVVEGIRKERLMMQSLKESADLIIDSTGMSPHDLRDRVRDLFARTPAETRIQVSLVSFGYKNGLPRDADLVLDVRFLPNPYWIDRLRPLPGTDPTVKEFVTGQRAYGEFIRKIRSLFNTVVPGYVAEGKAYLTIAIGCTGGRHRSVVVAESRPRPRLNPAATDPARDRPIAAPSPGTRIERHGPERPVRSLRRQR
;
A
#
# COMPACT_ATOMS: atom_id res chain seq x y z
N MET A 1 1.02 14.57 -25.40
CA MET A 1 1.27 15.17 -24.07
C MET A 1 -0.05 15.72 -23.57
N ALA A 2 -0.72 15.04 -22.64
CA ALA A 2 -2.02 15.42 -22.12
C ALA A 2 -1.88 15.81 -20.64
N THR A 3 -2.21 17.06 -20.35
CA THR A 3 -1.99 17.73 -19.07
C THR A 3 -3.14 17.42 -18.12
N ALA A 4 -2.89 16.63 -17.07
CA ALA A 4 -3.81 16.53 -15.95
C ALA A 4 -3.68 17.79 -15.09
N THR A 5 -4.68 18.68 -15.15
CA THR A 5 -4.69 19.92 -14.34
C THR A 5 -5.07 19.56 -12.90
N ARG A 6 -4.06 19.36 -12.06
CA ARG A 6 -4.21 19.10 -10.62
C ARG A 6 -4.51 20.43 -9.90
N ARG A 7 -5.71 20.61 -9.37
CA ARG A 7 -5.95 21.59 -8.29
C ARG A 7 -5.56 20.93 -6.95
N GLN A 8 -4.58 21.50 -6.25
CA GLN A 8 -4.25 21.25 -4.84
C GLN A 8 -5.45 21.72 -3.97
N THR A 9 -5.85 21.13 -2.83
CA THR A 9 -5.18 20.38 -1.74
C THR A 9 -6.20 19.41 -1.11
N ALA A 10 -5.79 18.20 -0.72
CA ALA A 10 -6.56 17.36 0.22
C ALA A 10 -6.00 17.60 1.63
N PRO A 11 -6.82 17.90 2.65
CA PRO A 11 -6.37 17.89 4.04
C PRO A 11 -6.09 16.46 4.48
N ASP A 12 -5.02 16.26 5.26
CA ASP A 12 -4.77 15.03 5.99
C ASP A 12 -5.96 14.74 6.92
N GLU A 13 -6.78 13.74 6.58
CA GLU A 13 -7.93 13.32 7.39
C GLU A 13 -7.69 11.97 8.10
N PRO A 14 -8.23 11.82 9.32
CA PRO A 14 -7.87 10.76 10.26
C PRO A 14 -8.36 9.38 9.80
N ALA A 15 -7.58 8.36 10.18
CA ALA A 15 -7.91 6.96 10.00
C ALA A 15 -9.24 6.62 10.71
N GLY A 16 -10.33 6.55 9.93
CA GLY A 16 -11.68 6.30 10.42
C GLY A 16 -12.80 7.02 9.63
N ALA A 17 -12.46 7.97 8.74
CA ALA A 17 -13.46 8.66 7.93
C ALA A 17 -14.03 7.78 6.81
N VAL A 18 -15.36 7.77 6.66
CA VAL A 18 -16.06 7.06 5.59
C VAL A 18 -15.74 7.71 4.26
N ASP A 19 -15.24 6.94 3.29
CA ASP A 19 -14.87 7.44 1.97
C ASP A 19 -16.02 7.28 0.98
N PHE A 20 -16.66 8.40 0.61
CA PHE A 20 -17.74 8.41 -0.38
C PHE A 20 -17.23 8.84 -1.76
N THR A 21 -17.47 8.03 -2.78
CA THR A 21 -17.18 8.39 -4.17
C THR A 21 -18.45 8.32 -5.02
N ILE A 22 -18.76 9.38 -5.76
CA ILE A 22 -19.83 9.41 -6.75
C ILE A 22 -19.22 9.20 -8.13
N ILE A 23 -19.63 8.15 -8.84
CA ILE A 23 -19.22 7.83 -10.19
C ILE A 23 -20.32 8.27 -11.14
N THR A 24 -20.00 9.18 -12.05
CA THR A 24 -20.94 9.67 -13.07
C THR A 24 -20.20 9.96 -14.38
N GLY A 25 -20.89 10.43 -15.40
CA GLY A 25 -20.29 10.68 -16.71
C GLY A 25 -21.19 10.31 -17.88
N LEU A 26 -20.65 10.49 -19.09
CA LEU A 26 -21.37 10.24 -20.34
C LEU A 26 -21.69 8.75 -20.50
N SER A 27 -22.76 8.45 -21.20
CA SER A 27 -23.13 7.08 -21.50
C SER A 27 -22.14 6.48 -22.50
N GLY A 28 -21.62 5.28 -22.18
CA GLY A 28 -20.54 4.67 -22.96
C GLY A 28 -19.12 5.10 -22.53
N ALA A 29 -18.97 6.02 -21.58
CA ALA A 29 -17.65 6.45 -21.08
C ALA A 29 -17.00 5.44 -20.10
N GLY A 30 -17.64 4.30 -19.82
CA GLY A 30 -17.06 3.24 -18.99
C GLY A 30 -17.47 3.25 -17.51
N ARG A 31 -18.60 3.88 -17.16
CA ARG A 31 -19.15 3.90 -15.78
C ARG A 31 -19.28 2.52 -15.15
N SER A 32 -19.83 1.55 -15.88
CA SER A 32 -19.96 0.17 -15.39
C SER A 32 -18.61 -0.53 -15.20
N GLU A 33 -17.60 -0.17 -15.99
CA GLU A 33 -16.25 -0.72 -15.83
C GLU A 33 -15.52 -0.10 -14.64
N ALA A 34 -15.69 1.22 -14.46
CA ALA A 34 -15.24 1.91 -13.26
C ALA A 34 -15.90 1.32 -12.01
N ALA A 35 -17.21 1.10 -12.02
CA ALA A 35 -17.95 0.50 -10.90
C ALA A 35 -17.34 -0.84 -10.45
N LYS A 36 -17.09 -1.76 -11.39
CA LYS A 36 -16.39 -3.03 -11.10
C LYS A 36 -15.01 -2.81 -10.50
N CYS A 37 -14.25 -1.86 -11.02
CA CYS A 37 -12.94 -1.53 -10.47
C CYS A 37 -13.04 -1.02 -9.01
N PHE A 38 -14.08 -0.28 -8.66
CA PHE A 38 -14.31 0.14 -7.27
C PHE A 38 -14.69 -1.04 -6.37
N GLU A 39 -15.46 -2.02 -6.86
CA GLU A 39 -15.71 -3.28 -6.13
C GLU A 39 -14.39 -4.00 -5.84
N ASP A 40 -13.52 -4.14 -6.84
CA ASP A 40 -12.19 -4.76 -6.70
C ASP A 40 -11.28 -4.00 -5.70
N LEU A 41 -11.43 -2.67 -5.63
CA LEU A 41 -10.73 -1.83 -4.65
C LEU A 41 -11.32 -1.95 -3.24
N GLY A 42 -12.41 -2.70 -3.07
CA GLY A 42 -13.10 -2.95 -1.79
C GLY A 42 -14.02 -1.81 -1.35
N TYR A 43 -14.60 -1.07 -2.30
CA TYR A 43 -15.73 -0.19 -2.05
C TYR A 43 -17.03 -0.99 -2.07
N PHE A 44 -17.99 -0.59 -1.24
CA PHE A 44 -19.37 -1.01 -1.40
C PHE A 44 -20.01 -0.21 -2.53
N VAL A 45 -20.18 -0.82 -3.69
CA VAL A 45 -20.71 -0.16 -4.89
C VAL A 45 -22.23 -0.29 -4.93
N VAL A 46 -22.91 0.84 -5.13
CA VAL A 46 -24.35 0.90 -5.35
C VAL A 46 -24.60 1.48 -6.74
N ASP A 47 -25.13 0.65 -7.63
CA ASP A 47 -25.48 1.06 -8.99
C ASP A 47 -26.87 1.69 -9.06
N ASN A 48 -27.01 2.72 -9.89
CA ASN A 48 -28.27 3.41 -10.19
C ASN A 48 -29.06 3.87 -8.93
N LEU A 49 -28.36 4.37 -7.91
CA LEU A 49 -29.01 4.90 -6.71
C LEU A 49 -29.69 6.24 -7.04
N PRO A 50 -31.00 6.40 -6.76
CA PRO A 50 -31.66 7.71 -6.87
C PRO A 50 -30.93 8.75 -6.02
N PRO A 51 -30.60 9.95 -6.56
CA PRO A 51 -29.80 10.93 -5.83
C PRO A 51 -30.42 11.38 -4.50
N ALA A 52 -31.75 11.35 -4.38
CA ALA A 52 -32.48 11.61 -3.14
C ALA A 52 -32.16 10.64 -1.99
N LEU A 53 -31.60 9.46 -2.27
CA LEU A 53 -31.27 8.44 -1.27
C LEU A 53 -29.80 8.47 -0.84
N ILE A 54 -28.96 9.33 -1.44
CA ILE A 54 -27.53 9.44 -1.13
C ILE A 54 -27.32 9.78 0.36
N GLY A 55 -28.09 10.73 0.90
CA GLY A 55 -27.99 11.12 2.31
C GLY A 55 -28.31 9.97 3.28
N LYS A 56 -29.37 9.21 2.99
CA LYS A 56 -29.75 8.03 3.81
C LYS A 56 -28.69 6.93 3.76
N MET A 57 -28.09 6.71 2.58
CA MET A 57 -26.99 5.77 2.44
C MET A 57 -25.77 6.19 3.28
N ALA A 58 -25.52 7.51 3.36
CA ALA A 58 -24.46 8.07 4.17
C ALA A 58 -24.70 7.87 5.67
N GLU A 59 -25.92 8.11 6.16
CA GLU A 59 -26.31 7.81 7.53
C GLU A 59 -26.08 6.35 7.88
N LEU A 60 -26.49 5.42 7.00
CA LEU A 60 -26.24 3.99 7.18
C LEU A 60 -24.75 3.68 7.20
N ALA A 61 -23.95 4.29 6.32
CA ALA A 61 -22.52 4.06 6.24
C ALA A 61 -21.75 4.54 7.48
N THR A 62 -22.29 5.49 8.25
CA THR A 62 -21.72 5.94 9.53
C THR A 62 -22.04 5.06 10.73
N THR A 63 -22.92 4.07 10.59
CA THR A 63 -23.28 3.15 11.69
C THR A 63 -22.19 2.08 11.92
N SER A 64 -21.99 1.65 13.18
CA SER A 64 -21.02 0.62 13.53
C SER A 64 -21.26 -0.70 12.77
N GLY A 65 -20.25 -1.17 12.03
CA GLY A 65 -20.33 -2.39 11.19
C GLY A 65 -20.61 -2.12 9.71
N SER A 66 -20.80 -0.86 9.32
CA SER A 66 -21.03 -0.45 7.93
C SER A 66 -19.74 -0.38 7.09
N PRO A 67 -19.85 -0.44 5.75
CA PRO A 67 -18.69 -0.35 4.88
C PRO A 67 -17.99 1.00 5.03
N ALA A 68 -16.68 0.96 5.32
CA ALA A 68 -15.84 2.16 5.46
C ALA A 68 -15.68 2.96 4.15
N ARG A 69 -16.07 2.37 3.01
CA ARG A 69 -15.90 2.94 1.67
C ARG A 69 -17.13 2.63 0.83
N VAL A 70 -17.76 3.65 0.28
CA VAL A 70 -18.99 3.54 -0.51
C VAL A 70 -18.79 4.26 -1.84
N ALA A 71 -19.12 3.58 -2.94
CA ALA A 71 -19.12 4.16 -4.27
C ALA A 71 -20.53 4.11 -4.84
N ILE A 72 -21.03 5.25 -5.32
CA ILE A 72 -22.38 5.40 -5.84
C ILE A 72 -22.29 5.71 -7.32
N VAL A 73 -22.84 4.84 -8.16
CA VAL A 73 -22.95 5.12 -9.60
C VAL A 73 -24.23 5.92 -9.81
N ALA A 74 -24.07 7.21 -10.10
CA ALA A 74 -25.18 8.11 -10.35
C ALA A 74 -25.42 8.25 -11.86
N ASP A 75 -26.54 7.73 -12.34
CA ASP A 75 -27.00 7.91 -13.71
C ASP A 75 -27.90 9.14 -13.80
N VAL A 76 -27.27 10.31 -14.02
CA VAL A 76 -27.95 11.61 -14.02
C VAL A 76 -28.63 11.85 -15.38
N ARG A 77 -29.49 10.92 -15.81
CA ARG A 77 -30.27 11.03 -17.04
C ARG A 77 -31.50 11.88 -16.79
N GLY A 78 -31.34 13.20 -16.93
CA GLY A 78 -32.44 14.17 -16.93
C GLY A 78 -32.16 15.39 -16.07
N GLY A 79 -32.55 16.57 -16.54
CA GLY A 79 -32.26 17.86 -15.88
C GLY A 79 -32.79 17.99 -14.44
N VAL A 80 -33.77 17.16 -14.04
CA VAL A 80 -34.29 17.11 -12.66
C VAL A 80 -33.28 16.47 -11.70
N PHE A 81 -32.47 15.52 -12.17
CA PHE A 81 -31.56 14.73 -11.34
C PHE A 81 -30.32 15.50 -10.88
N PHE A 82 -29.91 16.58 -11.55
CA PHE A 82 -28.79 17.42 -11.10
C PHE A 82 -29.12 18.20 -9.82
N THR A 83 -30.35 18.73 -9.74
CA THR A 83 -30.85 19.41 -8.55
C THR A 83 -31.03 18.43 -7.39
N GLU A 84 -31.48 17.21 -7.67
CA GLU A 84 -31.57 16.15 -6.66
C GLU A 84 -30.21 15.65 -6.19
N LEU A 85 -29.23 15.54 -7.10
CA LEU A 85 -27.86 15.22 -6.75
C LEU A 85 -27.27 16.30 -5.85
N SER A 86 -27.43 17.57 -6.22
CA SER A 86 -26.99 18.70 -5.38
C SER A 86 -27.57 18.61 -3.96
N LYS A 87 -28.87 18.32 -3.81
CA LYS A 87 -29.50 18.09 -2.50
C LYS A 87 -28.93 16.88 -1.75
N GLY A 88 -28.67 15.77 -2.45
CA GLY A 88 -28.02 14.60 -1.88
C GLY A 88 -26.60 14.91 -1.36
N LEU A 89 -25.84 15.70 -2.13
CA LEU A 89 -24.50 16.16 -1.75
C LEU A 89 -24.52 17.17 -0.59
N GLU A 90 -25.54 18.01 -0.49
CA GLU A 90 -25.76 18.87 0.68
C GLU A 90 -25.99 18.04 1.95
N GLY A 91 -26.72 16.92 1.84
CA GLY A 91 -26.86 15.97 2.94
C GLY A 91 -25.51 15.40 3.42
N LEU A 92 -24.61 15.04 2.49
CA LEU A 92 -23.25 14.60 2.84
C LEU A 92 -22.45 15.70 3.54
N LYS A 93 -22.54 16.95 3.04
CA LYS A 93 -21.89 18.11 3.67
C LYS A 93 -22.41 18.35 5.08
N ALA A 94 -23.73 18.27 5.30
CA ALA A 94 -24.34 18.45 6.61
C ALA A 94 -23.84 17.42 7.63
N LEU A 95 -23.62 16.18 7.18
CA LEU A 95 -23.06 15.09 7.99
C LEU A 95 -21.53 15.14 8.13
N HIS A 96 -20.86 16.14 7.54
CA HIS A 96 -19.39 16.28 7.53
C HIS A 96 -18.67 15.05 6.96
N ILE A 97 -19.30 14.38 5.99
CA ILE A 97 -18.72 13.21 5.32
C ILE A 97 -17.94 13.68 4.09
N PRO A 98 -16.63 13.40 4.00
CA PRO A 98 -15.86 13.74 2.82
C PRO A 98 -16.34 12.91 1.62
N TYR A 99 -16.51 13.55 0.46
CA TYR A 99 -16.86 12.86 -0.77
C TYR A 99 -16.06 13.37 -1.96
N ARG A 100 -16.03 12.56 -3.02
CA ARG A 100 -15.39 12.88 -4.31
C ARG A 100 -16.30 12.54 -5.47
N ILE A 101 -16.31 13.37 -6.50
CA ILE A 101 -17.04 13.15 -7.75
C ILE A 101 -16.05 12.76 -8.85
N LEU A 102 -16.23 11.55 -9.38
CA LEU A 102 -15.56 11.06 -10.58
C LEU A 102 -16.47 11.21 -11.79
N PHE A 103 -16.04 12.00 -12.77
CA PHE A 103 -16.71 12.17 -14.05
C PHE A 103 -15.95 11.42 -15.15
N LEU A 104 -16.63 10.52 -15.86
CA LEU A 104 -16.08 9.79 -17.00
C LEU A 104 -16.56 10.41 -18.31
N GLU A 105 -15.63 10.69 -19.21
CA GLU A 105 -15.92 11.15 -20.56
C GLU A 105 -15.15 10.38 -21.63
N ALA A 106 -15.51 10.60 -22.89
CA ALA A 106 -14.74 10.19 -24.06
C ALA A 106 -15.11 11.09 -25.25
N SER A 107 -14.36 10.97 -26.34
CA SER A 107 -14.66 11.57 -27.63
C SER A 107 -15.99 11.05 -28.19
N ASP A 108 -16.69 11.89 -28.97
CA ASP A 108 -17.97 11.52 -29.56
C ASP A 108 -17.83 10.29 -30.47
N ASP A 109 -16.72 10.20 -31.23
CA ASP A 109 -16.43 9.07 -32.11
C ASP A 109 -16.31 7.74 -31.35
N ASP A 110 -15.64 7.73 -30.19
CA ASP A 110 -15.51 6.52 -29.39
C ASP A 110 -16.82 6.15 -28.68
N LEU A 111 -17.58 7.14 -28.21
CA LEU A 111 -18.90 6.90 -27.62
C LEU A 111 -19.86 6.28 -28.64
N VAL A 112 -19.87 6.78 -29.89
CA VAL A 112 -20.67 6.21 -30.98
C VAL A 112 -20.28 4.75 -31.24
N LYS A 113 -18.98 4.47 -31.43
CA LYS A 113 -18.49 3.09 -31.64
C LYS A 113 -18.88 2.14 -30.51
N ARG A 114 -18.75 2.58 -29.25
CA ARG A 114 -19.12 1.77 -28.08
C ARG A 114 -20.63 1.51 -28.01
N TYR A 115 -21.45 2.51 -28.36
CA TYR A 115 -22.91 2.35 -28.45
C TYR A 115 -23.32 1.38 -29.54
N GLU A 116 -22.74 1.51 -30.74
CA GLU A 116 -22.98 0.61 -31.87
C GLU A 116 -22.58 -0.83 -31.53
N ALA A 117 -21.46 -1.03 -30.83
CA ALA A 117 -21.00 -2.34 -30.39
C ALA A 117 -21.99 -3.04 -29.43
N THR A 118 -22.69 -2.27 -28.58
CA THR A 118 -23.70 -2.82 -27.66
C THR A 118 -25.09 -2.94 -28.28
N ARG A 119 -25.30 -2.39 -29.48
CA ARG A 119 -26.60 -2.31 -30.19
C ARG A 119 -27.75 -1.72 -29.35
N ARG A 120 -27.43 -0.93 -28.33
CA ARG A 120 -28.43 -0.29 -27.45
C ARG A 120 -28.86 1.05 -28.03
N ARG A 121 -30.15 1.38 -27.87
CA ARG A 121 -30.66 2.72 -28.21
C ARG A 121 -30.16 3.75 -27.21
N HIS A 122 -29.96 5.00 -27.66
CA HIS A 122 -29.56 6.08 -26.77
C HIS A 122 -30.77 6.57 -25.94
N PRO A 123 -30.70 6.61 -24.59
CA PRO A 123 -31.83 6.94 -23.72
C PRO A 123 -32.46 8.32 -23.97
N LEU A 124 -31.65 9.32 -24.32
CA LEU A 124 -32.10 10.71 -24.60
C LEU A 124 -32.46 10.95 -26.08
N ALA A 125 -32.34 9.93 -26.91
CA ALA A 125 -32.60 9.99 -28.34
C ALA A 125 -33.15 8.63 -28.83
N PRO A 126 -34.33 8.19 -28.34
CA PRO A 126 -34.90 6.89 -28.70
C PRO A 126 -35.28 6.77 -30.18
N ASP A 127 -35.58 7.91 -30.82
CA ASP A 127 -35.98 8.05 -32.23
C ASP A 127 -34.98 8.88 -33.06
N ASP A 128 -33.85 9.29 -32.46
CA ASP A 128 -32.84 10.16 -33.06
C ASP A 128 -31.52 9.41 -33.29
N ARG A 129 -30.58 10.00 -34.03
CA ARG A 129 -29.24 9.44 -34.20
C ARG A 129 -28.47 9.44 -32.88
N VAL A 130 -27.67 8.40 -32.62
CA VAL A 130 -26.83 8.25 -31.41
C VAL A 130 -25.96 9.51 -31.17
N VAL A 131 -25.41 10.08 -32.24
CA VAL A 131 -24.60 11.31 -32.20
C VAL A 131 -25.36 12.49 -31.57
N GLU A 132 -26.63 12.70 -31.92
CA GLU A 132 -27.44 13.77 -31.32
C GLU A 132 -27.78 13.48 -29.86
N GLY A 133 -27.96 12.21 -29.51
CA GLY A 133 -28.11 11.77 -28.12
C GLY A 133 -26.91 12.13 -27.27
N ILE A 134 -25.70 11.82 -27.75
CA ILE A 134 -24.43 12.13 -27.08
C ILE A 134 -24.25 13.65 -26.92
N ARG A 135 -24.56 14.43 -27.97
CA ARG A 135 -24.44 15.89 -27.94
C ARG A 135 -25.37 16.51 -26.88
N LYS A 136 -26.63 16.05 -26.83
CA LYS A 136 -27.61 16.47 -25.80
C LYS A 136 -27.13 16.08 -24.39
N GLU A 137 -26.61 14.87 -24.21
CA GLU A 137 -26.07 14.39 -22.93
C GLU A 137 -24.90 15.26 -22.46
N ARG A 138 -23.97 15.59 -23.36
CA ARG A 138 -22.80 16.43 -23.05
C ARG A 138 -23.20 17.83 -22.57
N LEU A 139 -24.18 18.45 -23.22
CA LEU A 139 -24.75 19.74 -22.80
C LEU A 139 -25.41 19.65 -21.42
N MET A 140 -26.20 18.60 -21.16
CA MET A 140 -26.86 18.42 -19.86
C MET A 140 -25.87 18.14 -18.72
N MET A 141 -24.77 17.44 -19.01
CA MET A 141 -23.77 17.05 -18.02
C MET A 141 -22.67 18.10 -17.79
N GLN A 142 -22.70 19.22 -18.52
CA GLN A 142 -21.66 20.25 -18.43
C GLN A 142 -21.51 20.81 -17.01
N SER A 143 -22.62 21.17 -16.36
CA SER A 143 -22.60 21.67 -14.97
C SER A 143 -22.06 20.64 -13.97
N LEU A 144 -22.29 19.35 -14.22
CA LEU A 144 -21.79 18.26 -13.36
C LEU A 144 -20.31 17.97 -13.61
N LYS A 145 -19.86 18.12 -14.86
CA LYS A 145 -18.44 18.04 -15.21
C LYS A 145 -17.66 19.17 -14.54
N GLU A 146 -18.21 20.38 -14.51
CA GLU A 146 -17.59 21.54 -13.87
C GLU A 146 -17.47 21.40 -12.34
N SER A 147 -18.40 20.68 -11.71
CA SER A 147 -18.35 20.38 -10.27
C SER A 147 -17.60 19.10 -9.92
N ALA A 148 -17.06 18.37 -10.90
CA ALA A 148 -16.35 17.12 -10.67
C ALA A 148 -14.95 17.36 -10.07
N ASP A 149 -14.59 16.55 -9.07
CA ASP A 149 -13.25 16.58 -8.47
C ASP A 149 -12.21 15.91 -9.37
N LEU A 150 -12.63 14.89 -10.11
CA LEU A 150 -11.81 14.14 -11.05
C LEU A 150 -12.54 13.90 -12.35
N ILE A 151 -11.82 14.07 -13.45
CA ILE A 151 -12.30 13.77 -14.79
C ILE A 151 -11.36 12.73 -15.41
N ILE A 152 -11.92 11.60 -15.86
CA ILE A 152 -11.20 10.60 -16.66
C ILE A 152 -11.73 10.67 -18.08
N ASP A 153 -10.87 11.09 -19.00
CA ASP A 153 -11.10 10.93 -20.42
C ASP A 153 -10.68 9.52 -20.84
N SER A 154 -11.65 8.70 -21.21
CA SER A 154 -11.49 7.31 -21.65
C SER A 154 -11.32 7.17 -23.16
N THR A 155 -11.09 8.26 -23.89
CA THR A 155 -10.82 8.24 -25.33
C THR A 155 -9.62 7.34 -25.66
N GLY A 156 -9.79 6.43 -26.61
CA GLY A 156 -8.77 5.46 -27.02
C GLY A 156 -8.38 4.42 -25.96
N MET A 157 -9.00 4.43 -24.77
CA MET A 157 -8.69 3.48 -23.70
C MET A 157 -9.43 2.16 -23.90
N SER A 158 -8.72 1.06 -23.67
CA SER A 158 -9.34 -0.25 -23.47
C SER A 158 -9.96 -0.36 -22.07
N PRO A 159 -10.85 -1.35 -21.80
CA PRO A 159 -11.34 -1.61 -20.45
C PRO A 159 -10.22 -1.89 -19.44
N HIS A 160 -9.09 -2.46 -19.89
CA HIS A 160 -7.93 -2.66 -19.03
C HIS A 160 -7.28 -1.33 -18.64
N ASP A 161 -7.05 -0.45 -19.60
CA ASP A 161 -6.43 0.86 -19.35
C ASP A 161 -7.30 1.73 -18.43
N LEU A 162 -8.63 1.66 -18.60
CA LEU A 162 -9.55 2.36 -17.72
C LEU A 162 -9.49 1.81 -16.28
N ARG A 163 -9.42 0.49 -16.11
CA ARG A 163 -9.23 -0.13 -14.78
C ARG A 163 -7.92 0.30 -14.14
N ASP A 164 -6.82 0.27 -14.89
CA ASP A 164 -5.52 0.74 -14.40
C ASP A 164 -5.60 2.20 -13.97
N ARG A 165 -6.23 3.04 -14.77
CA ARG A 165 -6.36 4.46 -14.49
C ARG A 165 -7.22 4.74 -13.27
N VAL A 166 -8.35 4.04 -13.10
CA VAL A 166 -9.21 4.16 -11.92
C VAL A 166 -8.47 3.68 -10.69
N ARG A 167 -7.76 2.55 -10.78
CA ARG A 167 -6.90 2.03 -9.71
C ARG A 167 -5.82 3.03 -9.32
N ASP A 168 -5.11 3.65 -10.25
CA ASP A 168 -4.07 4.63 -9.92
C ASP A 168 -4.62 5.86 -9.18
N LEU A 169 -5.86 6.28 -9.49
CA LEU A 169 -6.48 7.49 -8.95
C LEU A 169 -7.22 7.26 -7.62
N PHE A 170 -7.77 6.07 -7.43
CA PHE A 170 -8.64 5.71 -6.29
C PHE A 170 -8.09 4.60 -5.40
N ALA A 171 -6.98 3.97 -5.79
CA ALA A 171 -6.11 3.35 -4.81
C ALA A 171 -5.59 4.48 -3.94
N ARG A 172 -6.30 4.75 -2.84
CA ARG A 172 -5.71 5.40 -1.68
C ARG A 172 -4.41 4.65 -1.43
N THR A 173 -3.27 5.32 -1.58
CA THR A 173 -2.19 5.04 -0.64
C THR A 173 -2.69 5.65 0.67
N PRO A 174 -3.31 4.88 1.59
CA PRO A 174 -2.52 4.13 2.59
C PRO A 174 -3.25 2.90 3.20
N ALA A 175 -2.98 1.73 2.67
CA ALA A 175 -2.39 0.62 3.40
C ALA A 175 -1.73 -0.11 2.26
N GLU A 176 -0.40 0.00 2.19
CA GLU A 176 0.50 -0.74 1.30
C GLU A 176 -0.23 -1.76 0.41
N THR A 177 0.06 -1.77 -0.90
CA THR A 177 0.10 -3.05 -1.62
C THR A 177 1.11 -3.92 -0.87
N ARG A 178 0.69 -4.47 0.29
CA ARG A 178 1.48 -5.29 1.18
C ARG A 178 1.53 -6.56 0.41
N ILE A 179 2.62 -6.71 -0.31
CA ILE A 179 3.13 -8.05 -0.45
C ILE A 179 3.21 -8.63 0.97
N GLN A 180 2.38 -9.63 1.25
CA GLN A 180 2.38 -10.28 2.54
C GLN A 180 3.66 -11.09 2.63
N VAL A 181 4.63 -10.61 3.41
CA VAL A 181 5.92 -11.28 3.57
C VAL A 181 5.84 -12.29 4.71
N SER A 182 5.98 -13.57 4.37
CA SER A 182 6.06 -14.68 5.31
C SER A 182 7.52 -15.09 5.50
N LEU A 183 8.02 -15.04 6.74
CA LEU A 183 9.34 -15.56 7.09
C LEU A 183 9.17 -16.94 7.70
N VAL A 184 9.77 -17.96 7.06
CA VAL A 184 9.72 -19.34 7.54
C VAL A 184 11.13 -19.84 7.81
N SER A 185 11.32 -20.52 8.93
CA SER A 185 12.59 -21.17 9.25
C SER A 185 12.51 -22.65 8.90
N PHE A 186 13.56 -23.22 8.31
CA PHE A 186 13.59 -24.63 7.93
C PHE A 186 14.98 -25.27 8.14
N GLY A 187 15.01 -26.61 8.06
CA GLY A 187 16.22 -27.41 8.10
C GLY A 187 16.50 -28.07 6.76
N TYR A 188 17.68 -27.87 6.17
CA TYR A 188 18.06 -28.47 4.88
C TYR A 188 17.94 -30.00 4.88
N LYS A 189 18.14 -30.65 6.04
CA LYS A 189 17.94 -32.10 6.18
C LYS A 189 16.49 -32.57 5.93
N ASN A 190 15.52 -31.65 6.02
CA ASN A 190 14.09 -31.91 5.82
C ASN A 190 13.59 -31.44 4.45
N GLY A 191 14.48 -30.96 3.56
CA GLY A 191 14.12 -30.37 2.28
C GLY A 191 13.68 -28.90 2.36
N LEU A 192 13.51 -28.26 1.21
CA LEU A 192 13.06 -26.88 1.09
C LEU A 192 11.52 -26.79 1.20
N PRO A 193 10.97 -25.73 1.79
CA PRO A 193 9.53 -25.43 1.69
C PRO A 193 9.12 -25.27 0.22
N ARG A 194 7.97 -25.87 -0.15
CA ARG A 194 7.49 -25.87 -1.54
C ARG A 194 7.01 -24.51 -2.03
N ASP A 195 6.61 -23.66 -1.09
CA ASP A 195 6.06 -22.33 -1.29
C ASP A 195 7.12 -21.23 -1.12
N ALA A 196 8.40 -21.57 -1.04
CA ALA A 196 9.48 -20.59 -0.88
C ALA A 196 9.80 -19.85 -2.18
N ASP A 197 9.64 -18.53 -2.16
CA ASP A 197 10.06 -17.64 -3.26
C ASP A 197 11.54 -17.27 -3.18
N LEU A 198 12.04 -17.07 -1.96
CA LEU A 198 13.43 -16.75 -1.69
C LEU A 198 13.98 -17.66 -0.60
N VAL A 199 15.18 -18.20 -0.80
CA VAL A 199 15.85 -19.07 0.17
C VAL A 199 17.16 -18.44 0.64
N LEU A 200 17.32 -18.30 1.94
CA LEU A 200 18.51 -17.75 2.60
C LEU A 200 19.21 -18.84 3.41
N ASP A 201 20.42 -19.21 3.00
CA ASP A 201 21.25 -20.17 3.73
C ASP A 201 22.04 -19.48 4.86
N VAL A 202 21.82 -19.91 6.10
CA VAL A 202 22.52 -19.40 7.29
C VAL A 202 23.45 -20.44 7.94
N ARG A 203 23.77 -21.53 7.22
CA ARG A 203 24.71 -22.57 7.70
C ARG A 203 26.14 -22.06 7.93
N PHE A 204 26.49 -20.91 7.35
CA PHE A 204 27.80 -20.26 7.55
C PHE A 204 27.93 -19.58 8.93
N LEU A 205 26.82 -19.30 9.63
CA LEU A 205 26.88 -18.71 10.97
C LEU A 205 27.44 -19.72 11.98
N PRO A 206 28.20 -19.27 13.00
CA PRO A 206 28.71 -20.11 14.09
C PRO A 206 27.61 -20.99 14.69
N ASN A 207 27.89 -22.29 14.81
CA ASN A 207 26.87 -23.29 15.10
C ASN A 207 26.71 -23.51 16.62
N PRO A 208 25.55 -23.16 17.23
CA PRO A 208 25.32 -23.35 18.67
C PRO A 208 25.32 -24.83 19.10
N TYR A 209 25.15 -25.75 18.15
CA TYR A 209 25.12 -27.19 18.41
C TYR A 209 26.40 -27.72 19.09
N TRP A 210 27.55 -27.09 18.84
CA TRP A 210 28.84 -27.51 19.42
C TRP A 210 29.06 -27.06 20.86
N ILE A 211 28.09 -26.34 21.42
CA ILE A 211 28.14 -25.87 22.81
C ILE A 211 27.10 -26.68 23.58
N ASP A 212 27.57 -27.55 24.48
CA ASP A 212 26.71 -28.52 25.17
C ASP A 212 25.50 -27.90 25.85
N ARG A 213 25.68 -26.73 26.48
CA ARG A 213 24.61 -25.97 27.13
C ARG A 213 23.57 -25.37 26.16
N LEU A 214 23.92 -25.10 24.90
CA LEU A 214 23.02 -24.51 23.90
C LEU A 214 22.37 -25.56 22.98
N ARG A 215 23.02 -26.71 22.81
CA ARG A 215 22.54 -27.82 21.98
C ARG A 215 21.09 -28.25 22.26
N PRO A 216 20.62 -28.39 23.52
CA PRO A 216 19.24 -28.78 23.80
C PRO A 216 18.23 -27.63 23.68
N LEU A 217 18.68 -26.38 23.56
CA LEU A 217 17.80 -25.22 23.56
C LEU A 217 17.31 -24.90 22.13
N PRO A 218 16.08 -24.41 21.92
CA PRO A 218 15.61 -23.92 20.63
C PRO A 218 16.20 -22.54 20.32
N GLY A 219 16.15 -22.11 19.05
CA GLY A 219 16.56 -20.75 18.65
C GLY A 219 15.66 -19.63 19.20
N THR A 220 14.48 -19.97 19.73
CA THR A 220 13.62 -19.06 20.47
C THR A 220 14.11 -18.79 21.89
N ASP A 221 15.06 -19.59 22.39
CA ASP A 221 15.67 -19.41 23.70
C ASP A 221 16.59 -18.17 23.71
N PRO A 222 16.47 -17.27 24.71
CA PRO A 222 17.30 -16.08 24.80
C PRO A 222 18.81 -16.35 24.74
N THR A 223 19.28 -17.45 25.32
CA THR A 223 20.70 -17.80 25.39
C THR A 223 21.25 -18.20 24.02
N VAL A 224 20.45 -18.93 23.23
CA VAL A 224 20.81 -19.28 21.84
C VAL A 224 20.77 -18.03 20.96
N LYS A 225 19.74 -17.20 21.16
CA LYS A 225 19.58 -15.94 20.43
C LYS A 225 20.78 -15.02 20.64
N GLU A 226 21.17 -14.78 21.89
CA GLU A 226 22.32 -13.96 22.25
C GLU A 226 23.62 -14.49 21.62
N PHE A 227 23.84 -15.80 21.72
CA PHE A 227 25.02 -16.43 21.09
C PHE A 227 25.07 -16.19 19.58
N VAL A 228 23.94 -16.31 18.87
CA VAL A 228 23.89 -16.12 17.41
C VAL A 228 23.98 -14.64 17.03
N THR A 229 23.28 -13.75 17.75
CA THR A 229 23.24 -12.31 17.43
C THR A 229 24.53 -11.59 17.80
N GLY A 230 25.29 -12.11 18.79
CA GLY A 230 26.60 -11.58 19.19
C GLY A 230 27.71 -11.81 18.17
N GLN A 231 27.47 -12.60 17.11
CA GLN A 231 28.47 -12.89 16.09
C GLN A 231 28.63 -11.72 15.11
N ARG A 232 29.86 -11.31 14.80
CA ARG A 232 30.13 -10.27 13.78
C ARG A 232 29.50 -10.61 12.43
N ALA A 233 29.62 -11.87 12.01
CA ALA A 233 29.07 -12.37 10.75
C ALA A 233 27.54 -12.23 10.69
N TYR A 234 26.83 -12.36 11.82
CA TYR A 234 25.40 -12.16 11.89
C TYR A 234 25.03 -10.69 11.60
N GLY A 235 25.70 -9.74 12.27
CA GLY A 235 25.44 -8.32 12.06
C GLY A 235 25.71 -7.84 10.62
N GLU A 236 26.80 -8.31 10.01
CA GLU A 236 27.12 -8.03 8.60
C GLU A 236 26.08 -8.62 7.64
N PHE A 237 25.67 -9.86 7.87
CA PHE A 237 24.71 -10.55 7.03
C PHE A 237 23.33 -9.88 7.06
N ILE A 238 22.81 -9.56 8.25
CA ILE A 238 21.52 -8.89 8.41
C ILE A 238 21.51 -7.51 7.72
N ARG A 239 22.61 -6.74 7.81
CA ARG A 239 22.72 -5.46 7.08
C ARG A 239 22.62 -5.64 5.56
N LYS A 240 23.36 -6.60 5.00
CA LYS A 240 23.34 -6.87 3.55
C LYS A 240 21.97 -7.39 3.09
N ILE A 241 21.32 -8.26 3.86
CA ILE A 241 19.97 -8.74 3.57
C ILE A 241 18.96 -7.59 3.55
N ARG A 242 19.02 -6.69 4.53
CA ARG A 242 18.12 -5.53 4.55
C ARG A 242 18.28 -4.67 3.30
N SER A 243 19.52 -4.46 2.85
CA SER A 243 19.79 -3.76 1.60
C SER A 243 19.19 -4.48 0.40
N LEU A 244 19.35 -5.81 0.31
CA LEU A 244 18.75 -6.61 -0.75
C LEU A 244 17.23 -6.48 -0.76
N PHE A 245 16.57 -6.60 0.40
CA PHE A 245 15.11 -6.49 0.52
C PHE A 245 14.60 -5.11 0.13
N ASN A 246 15.33 -4.04 0.42
CA ASN A 246 14.97 -2.70 -0.03
C ASN A 246 14.99 -2.56 -1.57
N THR A 247 15.69 -3.44 -2.29
CA THR A 247 15.71 -3.47 -3.76
C THR A 247 14.65 -4.41 -4.33
N VAL A 248 14.56 -5.65 -3.82
CA VAL A 248 13.71 -6.68 -4.45
C VAL A 248 12.24 -6.57 -4.07
N VAL A 249 11.92 -6.13 -2.84
CA VAL A 249 10.53 -6.04 -2.38
C VAL A 249 9.72 -5.04 -3.22
N PRO A 250 10.22 -3.81 -3.51
CA PRO A 250 9.52 -2.91 -4.42
C PRO A 250 9.32 -3.48 -5.83
N GLY A 251 10.28 -4.24 -6.34
CA GLY A 251 10.17 -4.92 -7.63
C GLY A 251 9.01 -5.92 -7.66
N TYR A 252 8.90 -6.77 -6.63
CA TYR A 252 7.79 -7.72 -6.51
C TYR A 252 6.43 -7.02 -6.35
N VAL A 253 6.39 -5.89 -5.64
CA VAL A 253 5.17 -5.09 -5.52
C VAL A 253 4.75 -4.53 -6.88
N ALA A 254 5.70 -4.00 -7.66
CA ALA A 254 5.43 -3.47 -9.00
C ALA A 254 4.97 -4.55 -10.00
N GLU A 255 5.45 -5.78 -9.85
CA GLU A 255 5.00 -6.95 -10.61
C GLU A 255 3.61 -7.46 -10.18
N GLY A 256 3.03 -6.90 -9.11
CA GLY A 256 1.69 -7.27 -8.62
C GLY A 256 1.67 -8.51 -7.73
N LYS A 257 2.81 -8.91 -7.15
CA LYS A 257 2.91 -10.10 -6.30
C LYS A 257 2.25 -9.87 -4.93
N ALA A 258 1.25 -10.69 -4.61
CA ALA A 258 0.48 -10.57 -3.35
C ALA A 258 1.15 -11.22 -2.13
N TYR A 259 1.92 -12.29 -2.31
CA TYR A 259 2.59 -13.05 -1.23
C TYR A 259 4.07 -13.22 -1.54
N LEU A 260 4.93 -13.09 -0.53
CA LEU A 260 6.37 -13.38 -0.61
C LEU A 260 6.79 -14.25 0.55
N THR A 261 7.11 -15.52 0.29
CA THR A 261 7.63 -16.43 1.30
C THR A 261 9.15 -16.49 1.24
N ILE A 262 9.79 -16.07 2.33
CA ILE A 262 11.23 -16.10 2.50
C ILE A 262 11.60 -17.21 3.48
N ALA A 263 12.26 -18.24 2.97
CA ALA A 263 12.70 -19.40 3.73
C ALA A 263 14.14 -19.25 4.21
N ILE A 264 14.36 -19.35 5.52
CA ILE A 264 15.67 -19.24 6.15
C ILE A 264 16.12 -20.62 6.63
N GLY A 265 17.21 -21.12 6.06
CA GLY A 265 17.65 -22.50 6.22
C GLY A 265 18.92 -22.64 7.06
N CYS A 266 18.91 -23.53 8.04
CA CYS A 266 20.13 -24.09 8.63
C CYS A 266 20.14 -25.62 8.47
N THR A 267 21.13 -26.35 8.97
CA THR A 267 21.17 -27.82 8.78
C THR A 267 19.95 -28.51 9.41
N GLY A 268 19.65 -28.19 10.67
CA GLY A 268 18.64 -28.88 11.47
C GLY A 268 17.31 -28.13 11.67
N GLY A 269 17.23 -26.86 11.27
CA GLY A 269 16.03 -26.02 11.43
C GLY A 269 15.71 -25.55 12.85
N ARG A 270 16.60 -25.77 13.83
CA ARG A 270 16.32 -25.56 15.27
C ARG A 270 16.90 -24.29 15.88
N HIS A 271 18.09 -23.87 15.44
CA HIS A 271 18.86 -22.80 16.11
C HIS A 271 19.00 -21.55 15.23
N ARG A 272 20.01 -21.53 14.35
CA ARG A 272 20.40 -20.35 13.55
C ARG A 272 19.28 -19.82 12.67
N SER A 273 18.58 -20.71 11.97
CA SER A 273 17.47 -20.33 11.08
C SER A 273 16.32 -19.69 11.85
N VAL A 274 15.99 -20.22 13.03
CA VAL A 274 14.94 -19.69 13.91
C VAL A 274 15.34 -18.30 14.40
N VAL A 275 16.57 -18.13 14.92
CA VAL A 275 17.05 -16.82 15.39
C VAL A 275 16.98 -15.76 14.28
N VAL A 276 17.45 -16.10 13.07
CA VAL A 276 17.45 -15.17 11.94
C VAL A 276 16.02 -14.85 11.49
N ALA A 277 15.10 -15.83 11.46
CA ALA A 277 13.70 -15.60 11.12
C ALA A 277 12.96 -14.72 12.15
N GLU A 278 13.22 -14.92 13.44
CA GLU A 278 12.62 -14.13 14.51
C GLU A 278 13.19 -12.71 14.62
N SER A 279 14.36 -12.46 14.03
CA SER A 279 15.02 -11.15 14.10
C SER A 279 14.25 -10.01 13.41
N ARG A 280 13.08 -10.32 12.79
CA ARG A 280 12.20 -9.39 12.07
C ARG A 280 13.00 -8.32 11.32
N PRO A 281 13.80 -8.69 10.31
CA PRO A 281 14.36 -7.70 9.39
C PRO A 281 13.19 -7.11 8.58
N ARG A 282 12.45 -6.16 9.15
CA ARG A 282 11.37 -5.47 8.43
C ARG A 282 12.03 -4.64 7.33
N PRO A 283 11.74 -4.90 6.04
CA PRO A 283 12.07 -3.95 4.98
C PRO A 283 11.41 -2.63 5.35
N ARG A 284 12.11 -1.50 5.19
CA ARG A 284 11.45 -0.20 5.36
C ARG A 284 10.54 -0.01 4.15
N LEU A 285 9.24 -0.15 4.36
CA LEU A 285 8.22 -0.03 3.31
C LEU A 285 7.89 1.44 2.96
N ASN A 286 8.73 2.39 3.38
CA ASN A 286 8.50 3.82 3.13
C ASN A 286 9.75 4.49 2.53
N PRO A 287 9.75 4.86 1.23
CA PRO A 287 10.88 5.55 0.59
C PRO A 287 10.94 7.06 0.91
N ALA A 288 10.01 7.63 1.67
CA ALA A 288 9.90 9.09 1.85
C ALA A 288 10.55 9.68 3.13
N ALA A 289 11.34 8.92 3.89
CA ALA A 289 12.02 9.45 5.08
C ALA A 289 13.53 9.15 5.05
N THR A 290 14.24 9.87 4.19
CA THR A 290 15.67 10.15 4.41
C THR A 290 15.77 11.19 5.53
N ASP A 291 15.97 10.73 6.76
CA ASP A 291 16.55 11.55 7.82
C ASP A 291 18.08 11.33 7.79
N PRO A 292 18.87 12.29 7.26
CA PRO A 292 20.32 12.16 7.19
C PRO A 292 21.01 12.25 8.56
N ALA A 293 20.28 12.43 9.67
CA ALA A 293 20.88 12.72 10.97
C ALA A 293 21.26 11.50 11.83
N ARG A 294 20.95 10.25 11.41
CA ARG A 294 21.25 9.04 12.22
C ARG A 294 22.42 8.18 11.72
N ASP A 295 22.98 8.46 10.55
CA ASP A 295 24.16 7.76 10.01
C ASP A 295 25.43 8.63 10.12
N ARG A 296 25.71 9.17 11.32
CA ARG A 296 27.08 9.59 11.63
C ARG A 296 27.84 8.39 12.20
N PRO A 297 28.95 7.95 11.58
CA PRO A 297 29.82 6.98 12.21
C PRO A 297 30.36 7.59 13.52
N ILE A 298 30.34 6.81 14.60
CA ILE A 298 31.14 7.11 15.78
C ILE A 298 32.59 7.13 15.29
N ALA A 299 33.19 8.32 15.26
CA ALA A 299 34.57 8.50 14.83
C ALA A 299 35.48 7.62 15.68
N ALA A 300 36.26 6.76 15.03
CA ALA A 300 37.36 6.06 15.68
C ALA A 300 38.41 7.09 16.11
N PRO A 301 39.04 6.95 17.30
CA PRO A 301 40.14 7.82 17.68
C PRO A 301 41.35 7.55 16.77
N SER A 302 41.84 8.60 16.12
CA SER A 302 43.04 8.56 15.27
C SER A 302 44.31 8.29 16.09
N PRO A 303 45.32 7.62 15.50
CA PRO A 303 46.54 7.24 16.21
C PRO A 303 47.56 8.39 16.24
N GLY A 304 48.13 8.64 17.41
CA GLY A 304 49.44 9.28 17.55
C GLY A 304 49.46 10.69 18.15
N THR A 305 49.52 10.76 19.49
CA THR A 305 50.33 11.79 20.16
C THR A 305 51.17 11.14 21.24
N ARG A 306 52.43 11.56 21.28
CA ARG A 306 53.60 10.96 21.91
C ARG A 306 53.58 11.02 23.44
N ILE A 307 54.25 10.04 24.04
CA ILE A 307 54.58 9.89 25.46
C ILE A 307 55.45 11.06 25.95
N GLU A 308 55.13 11.63 27.12
CA GLU A 308 56.15 12.14 28.05
C GLU A 308 55.88 11.62 29.47
N ARG A 309 56.99 11.20 30.11
CA ARG A 309 57.07 10.61 31.44
C ARG A 309 57.21 11.71 32.48
N HIS A 310 56.59 11.56 33.65
CA HIS A 310 57.24 11.88 34.93
C HIS A 310 56.57 11.10 36.08
N GLY A 311 57.36 10.29 36.80
CA GLY A 311 57.04 9.87 38.17
C GLY A 311 57.21 11.04 39.16
N PRO A 312 57.04 10.86 40.49
CA PRO A 312 57.78 9.87 41.28
C PRO A 312 56.93 9.16 42.37
N GLU A 313 57.27 7.92 42.72
CA GLU A 313 57.86 7.48 44.01
C GLU A 313 56.87 6.81 44.98
N ARG A 314 57.32 5.67 45.54
CA ARG A 314 56.68 4.90 46.62
C ARG A 314 56.94 5.60 47.98
N PRO A 315 56.34 5.13 49.09
CA PRO A 315 56.99 4.03 49.80
C PRO A 315 56.04 2.95 50.37
N VAL A 316 56.65 1.80 50.57
CA VAL A 316 56.17 0.60 51.25
C VAL A 316 56.10 0.85 52.76
N ARG A 317 55.06 0.33 53.45
CA ARG A 317 55.17 -0.01 54.88
C ARG A 317 54.50 -1.35 55.20
N SER A 318 55.34 -2.24 55.72
CA SER A 318 55.07 -3.53 56.34
C SER A 318 54.64 -3.39 57.80
N LEU A 319 53.71 -4.24 58.27
CA LEU A 319 53.57 -4.70 59.67
C LEU A 319 52.77 -6.03 59.63
N ARG A 320 53.44 -7.19 59.74
CA ARG A 320 53.75 -7.98 60.95
C ARG A 320 52.55 -8.65 61.65
N ARG A 321 52.58 -9.99 61.56
CA ARG A 321 52.03 -11.07 62.41
C ARG A 321 51.70 -10.72 63.87
N GLN A 322 50.67 -11.41 64.39
CA GLN A 322 50.58 -12.23 65.63
C GLN A 322 49.08 -12.53 65.86
N ARG A 323 48.58 -13.69 66.28
CA ARG A 323 49.10 -14.96 66.81
C ARG A 323 48.13 -16.07 66.39
#